data_AF-A0A1F5CAB2-F1
#
_entry.id   AF-A0A1F5CAB2-F1
#
_cell.length_a   1.000
_cell.length_b   1.000
_cell.length_c   1.000
_cell.angle_alpha   90.00
_cell.angle_beta   90.00
_cell.angle_gamma   90.00
#
_symmetry.space_group_name_H-M   'P 1'
#
loop_
_entity.id
_entity.type
_entity.pdbx_description
1 polymer ?
#
loop_
_entity_poly.entity_id
_entity_poly.type
_entity_poly.pdbx_seq_one_letter_code
_entity_poly.pdbx_strand_id
1 'polypeptide(L)'
;MKKVINLLFLGVATVFLSYASASFLDITTWTWWWISNIFHFAGGIYAFFLARAIFRSTERYHRTQALFLMEIVIFILGALAVGVLWEWYELAVDRYNIFIRHKASIMTYADNIGDLITDFLGALTAGIYLAFKRKRE
;
A
#
# COMPACT_ATOMS: atom_id res chain seq x y z
N MET A 1 -11.45 -12.60 10.80
CA MET A 1 -10.61 -11.87 11.78
C MET A 1 -9.15 -12.32 11.78
N LYS A 2 -8.81 -13.60 12.05
CA LYS A 2 -7.40 -14.08 12.01
C LYS A 2 -6.61 -13.63 10.78
N LYS A 3 -7.20 -13.75 9.57
CA LYS A 3 -6.56 -13.30 8.32
C LYS A 3 -6.26 -11.79 8.28
N VAL A 4 -7.17 -10.95 8.78
CA VAL A 4 -6.98 -9.50 8.83
C VAL A 4 -5.87 -9.16 9.81
N ILE A 5 -5.86 -9.80 10.99
CA ILE A 5 -4.80 -9.63 12.00
C ILE A 5 -3.43 -10.01 11.42
N ASN A 6 -3.33 -11.15 10.73
CA ASN A 6 -2.08 -11.56 10.10
C ASN A 6 -1.60 -10.57 9.03
N LEU A 7 -2.51 -10.00 8.25
CA LEU A 7 -2.16 -8.97 7.27
C LEU A 7 -1.71 -7.69 7.97
N LEU A 8 -2.36 -7.25 9.04
CA LEU A 8 -1.91 -6.10 9.83
C LEU A 8 -0.51 -6.31 10.39
N PHE A 9 -0.21 -7.49 10.95
CA PHE A 9 1.15 -7.84 11.38
C PHE A 9 2.16 -7.79 10.23
N LEU A 10 1.79 -8.31 9.06
CA LEU A 10 2.64 -8.23 7.87
C LEU A 10 2.89 -6.77 7.48
N GLY A 11 1.85 -5.93 7.45
CA GLY A 11 1.99 -4.50 7.17
C GLY A 11 2.94 -3.81 8.15
N VAL A 12 2.76 -4.01 9.46
CA VAL A 12 3.65 -3.46 10.50
C VAL A 12 5.08 -3.95 10.32
N ALA A 13 5.28 -5.24 10.03
CA ALA A 13 6.60 -5.80 9.76
C ALA A 13 7.24 -5.16 8.52
N THR A 14 6.47 -4.94 7.45
CA THR A 14 6.94 -4.23 6.25
C THR A 14 7.40 -2.82 6.59
N VAL A 15 6.58 -2.04 7.33
CA VAL A 15 6.96 -0.68 7.76
C VAL A 15 8.28 -0.71 8.52
N PHE A 16 8.38 -1.58 9.53
CA PHE A 16 9.58 -1.69 10.36
C PHE A 16 10.82 -2.07 9.53
N LEU A 17 10.69 -3.05 8.62
CA LEU A 17 11.79 -3.50 7.77
C LEU A 17 12.22 -2.43 6.77
N SER A 18 11.28 -1.66 6.19
CA SER A 18 11.61 -0.54 5.31
C SER A 18 12.45 0.51 6.04
N TYR A 19 12.05 0.88 7.27
CA TYR A 19 12.80 1.84 8.09
C TYR A 19 14.17 1.32 8.52
N ALA A 20 14.22 0.07 8.99
CA ALA A 20 15.48 -0.56 9.36
C ALA A 20 16.43 -0.58 8.16
N SER A 21 15.95 -1.00 7.00
CA SER A 21 16.74 -1.03 5.76
C SER A 21 17.24 0.36 5.39
N ALA A 22 16.37 1.37 5.37
CA ALA A 22 16.73 2.76 5.08
C ALA A 22 17.81 3.29 6.04
N SER A 23 17.70 2.95 7.34
CA SER A 23 18.63 3.39 8.39
C SER A 23 19.99 2.68 8.34
N PHE A 24 20.03 1.38 8.01
CA PHE A 24 21.26 0.58 8.01
C PHE A 24 22.05 0.68 6.70
N LEU A 25 21.37 0.86 5.57
CA LEU A 25 21.97 0.81 4.24
C LEU A 25 22.21 2.19 3.63
N ASP A 26 21.90 3.27 4.37
CA ASP A 26 21.95 4.66 3.90
C ASP A 26 21.29 4.84 2.52
N ILE A 27 20.10 4.24 2.38
CA ILE A 27 19.30 4.22 1.13
C ILE A 27 18.67 5.60 0.85
N THR A 28 19.09 6.64 1.56
CA THR A 28 18.56 8.00 1.44
C THR A 28 18.98 8.69 0.14
N THR A 29 19.84 8.06 -0.65
CA THR A 29 20.29 8.59 -1.94
C THR A 29 19.30 8.26 -3.06
N TRP A 30 19.13 9.22 -3.96
CA TRP A 30 18.28 9.16 -5.16
C TRP A 30 18.55 7.99 -6.11
N THR A 31 19.57 7.17 -5.88
CA THR A 31 19.90 6.01 -6.74
C THR A 31 18.96 4.82 -6.51
N TRP A 32 18.08 4.90 -5.51
CA TRP A 32 17.22 3.81 -5.06
C TRP A 32 15.72 4.03 -5.30
N TRP A 33 15.33 5.06 -6.06
CA TRP A 33 13.92 5.36 -6.40
C TRP A 33 13.18 4.17 -7.03
N TRP A 34 13.88 3.33 -7.79
CA TRP A 34 13.31 2.12 -8.40
C TRP A 34 12.99 1.03 -7.36
N ILE A 35 13.73 0.98 -6.24
CA ILE A 35 13.41 0.10 -5.12
C ILE A 35 12.16 0.59 -4.41
N SER A 36 12.03 1.91 -4.20
CA SER A 36 10.80 2.51 -3.66
C SER A 36 9.59 2.08 -4.49
N ASN A 37 9.66 2.25 -5.81
CA ASN A 37 8.59 1.84 -6.73
C ASN A 37 8.26 0.33 -6.65
N ILE A 38 9.25 -0.55 -6.47
CA ILE A 38 8.98 -1.99 -6.28
C ILE A 38 8.19 -2.21 -4.99
N PHE A 39 8.54 -1.51 -3.91
CA PHE A 39 7.81 -1.58 -2.64
C PHE A 39 6.41 -1.00 -2.73
N HIS A 40 6.21 0.13 -3.41
CA HIS A 40 4.88 0.69 -3.69
C HIS A 40 4.03 -0.27 -4.51
N PHE A 41 4.57 -0.86 -5.57
CA PHE A 41 3.82 -1.81 -6.39
C PHE A 41 3.39 -3.04 -5.58
N ALA A 42 4.30 -3.61 -4.78
CA ALA A 42 4.00 -4.70 -3.87
C ALA A 42 3.01 -4.28 -2.76
N GLY A 43 3.15 -3.05 -2.27
CA GLY A 43 2.29 -2.39 -1.30
C GLY A 43 0.86 -2.27 -1.80
N GLY A 44 0.66 -1.82 -3.04
CA GLY A 44 -0.64 -1.76 -3.72
C GLY A 44 -1.32 -3.13 -3.83
N ILE A 45 -0.57 -4.18 -4.19
CA ILE A 45 -1.08 -5.57 -4.20
C ILE A 45 -1.51 -6.00 -2.80
N TYR A 46 -0.65 -5.78 -1.80
CA TYR A 46 -0.93 -6.11 -0.41
C TYR A 46 -2.18 -5.37 0.10
N ALA A 47 -2.26 -4.06 -0.11
CA ALA A 47 -3.33 -3.21 0.36
C ALA A 47 -4.67 -3.58 -0.30
N PHE A 48 -4.66 -3.97 -1.58
CA PHE A 48 -5.84 -4.53 -2.25
C PHE A 48 -6.37 -5.78 -1.54
N PHE A 49 -5.50 -6.73 -1.19
CA PHE A 49 -5.90 -7.95 -0.47
C PHE A 49 -6.28 -7.70 0.99
N LEU A 50 -5.68 -6.68 1.63
CA LEU A 50 -6.09 -6.20 2.95
C LEU A 50 -7.51 -5.63 2.89
N ALA A 51 -7.79 -4.72 1.97
CA ALA A 51 -9.12 -4.14 1.76
C ALA A 51 -10.16 -5.23 1.49
N ARG A 52 -9.83 -6.21 0.63
CA ARG A 52 -10.67 -7.39 0.39
C ARG A 52 -10.91 -8.20 1.66
N ALA A 53 -9.89 -8.44 2.47
CA ALA A 53 -10.01 -9.22 3.70
C ALA A 53 -10.88 -8.51 4.74
N ILE A 54 -10.76 -7.18 4.85
CA ILE A 54 -11.61 -6.33 5.70
C ILE A 54 -13.06 -6.40 5.21
N PHE A 55 -13.31 -6.12 3.92
CA PHE A 55 -14.65 -6.15 3.33
C PHE A 55 -15.36 -7.49 3.56
N ARG A 56 -14.68 -8.62 3.30
CA ARG A 56 -15.25 -9.96 3.54
C ARG A 56 -15.47 -10.27 5.02
N SER A 57 -14.73 -9.62 5.92
CA SER A 57 -14.93 -9.78 7.36
C SER A 57 -16.14 -9.02 7.88
N THR A 58 -16.51 -7.92 7.22
CA THR A 58 -17.68 -7.09 7.58
C THR A 58 -18.97 -7.54 6.90
N GLU A 59 -18.88 -8.29 5.80
CA GLU A 59 -20.02 -8.85 5.04
C GLU A 59 -21.00 -9.63 5.92
N ARG A 60 -20.50 -10.38 6.92
CA ARG A 60 -21.33 -11.12 7.89
C ARG A 60 -22.24 -10.23 8.72
N TYR A 61 -21.88 -8.97 8.91
CA TYR A 61 -22.60 -8.02 9.76
C TYR A 61 -23.49 -7.08 8.96
N HIS A 62 -23.09 -6.71 7.74
CA HIS A 62 -23.75 -5.64 6.97
C HIS A 62 -24.54 -6.13 5.75
N ARG A 63 -24.54 -7.46 5.46
CA ARG A 63 -25.20 -8.06 4.27
C ARG A 63 -24.92 -7.29 2.98
N THR A 64 -23.72 -6.73 2.85
CA THR A 64 -23.37 -5.85 1.73
C THR A 64 -23.28 -6.68 0.46
N GLN A 65 -24.28 -6.55 -0.42
CA GLN A 65 -24.28 -7.19 -1.73
C GLN A 65 -23.75 -6.20 -2.75
N ALA A 66 -22.51 -6.41 -3.21
CA ALA A 66 -21.91 -5.65 -4.30
C ALA A 66 -21.70 -6.56 -5.50
N LEU A 67 -21.90 -6.01 -6.71
CA LEU A 67 -21.48 -6.69 -7.93
C LEU A 67 -19.97 -6.91 -7.90
N PHE A 68 -19.49 -7.99 -8.50
CA PHE A 68 -18.06 -8.35 -8.48
C PHE A 68 -17.12 -7.23 -8.94
N LEU A 69 -17.48 -6.54 -10.02
CA LEU A 69 -16.69 -5.43 -10.53
C LEU A 69 -16.67 -4.26 -9.54
N MET A 70 -17.78 -4.02 -8.84
CA MET A 70 -17.86 -3.01 -7.80
C MET A 70 -17.00 -3.39 -6.59
N GLU A 71 -16.94 -4.66 -6.21
CA GLU A 71 -16.00 -5.13 -5.19
C GLU A 71 -14.54 -4.86 -5.57
N ILE A 72 -14.14 -5.14 -6.82
CA ILE A 72 -12.78 -4.84 -7.31
C ILE A 72 -12.49 -3.34 -7.18
N VAL A 73 -13.42 -2.48 -7.61
CA VAL A 73 -13.26 -1.02 -7.50
C VAL A 73 -13.11 -0.61 -6.03
N ILE A 74 -13.95 -1.14 -5.13
CA ILE A 74 -13.85 -0.87 -3.68
C ILE A 74 -12.46 -1.27 -3.15
N PHE A 75 -11.91 -2.41 -3.58
CA PHE A 75 -10.60 -2.87 -3.11
C PHE A 75 -9.45 -2.02 -3.66
N ILE A 76 -9.54 -1.53 -4.91
CA ILE A 76 -8.57 -0.59 -5.48
C ILE A 76 -8.61 0.74 -4.73
N LEU A 77 -9.81 1.29 -4.48
CA LEU A 77 -9.97 2.52 -3.70
C LEU A 77 -9.45 2.35 -2.27
N GLY A 78 -9.67 1.18 -1.66
CA GLY A 78 -9.10 0.83 -0.36
C GLY A 78 -7.58 0.79 -0.38
N ALA A 79 -6.98 0.24 -1.45
CA ALA A 79 -5.53 0.24 -1.62
C ALA A 79 -4.95 1.66 -1.75
N LEU A 80 -5.58 2.50 -2.58
CA LEU A 80 -5.21 3.91 -2.73
C LEU A 80 -5.33 4.69 -1.41
N ALA A 81 -6.37 4.44 -0.62
CA ALA A 81 -6.53 5.06 0.69
C ALA A 81 -5.37 4.68 1.64
N VAL A 82 -4.90 3.44 1.59
CA VAL A 82 -3.71 3.00 2.35
C VAL A 82 -2.45 3.67 1.82
N GLY A 83 -2.28 3.79 0.50
CA GLY A 83 -1.18 4.53 -0.11
C GLY A 83 -1.13 5.99 0.34
N VAL A 84 -2.25 6.71 0.30
CA VAL A 84 -2.32 8.10 0.79
C VAL A 84 -1.94 8.22 2.28
N LEU A 85 -2.36 7.26 3.10
CA LEU A 85 -1.96 7.23 4.52
C LEU A 85 -0.47 6.97 4.70
N TRP A 86 0.14 6.17 3.82
CA TRP A 86 1.58 5.92 3.79
C TRP A 86 2.35 7.20 3.44
N GLU A 87 1.95 7.89 2.37
CA GLU A 87 2.54 9.17 1.96
C GLU A 87 2.48 10.23 3.06
N TRP A 88 1.35 10.32 3.79
CA TRP A 88 1.22 11.22 4.93
C TRP A 88 2.13 10.84 6.09
N TYR A 89 2.32 9.54 6.31
CA TYR A 89 3.23 9.04 7.32
C TYR A 89 4.68 9.39 6.97
N GLU A 90 5.13 9.16 5.74
CA GLU A 90 6.46 9.56 5.28
C GLU A 90 6.68 11.06 5.37
N LEU A 91 5.70 11.85 4.91
CA LEU A 91 5.76 13.30 5.03
C LEU A 91 5.89 13.75 6.50
N ALA A 92 5.17 13.11 7.42
CA ALA A 92 5.27 13.42 8.85
C ALA A 92 6.66 13.06 9.39
N VAL A 93 7.20 11.90 9.02
CA VAL A 93 8.52 11.44 9.44
C VAL A 93 9.60 12.42 8.97
N ASP A 94 9.57 12.82 7.69
CA ASP A 94 10.50 13.79 7.11
C ASP A 94 10.34 15.18 7.76
N ARG A 95 9.11 15.67 7.91
CA ARG A 95 8.81 16.99 8.49
C ARG A 95 9.35 17.11 9.92
N TYR A 96 9.19 16.05 10.72
CA TYR A 96 9.56 16.05 12.13
C TYR A 96 10.97 15.47 12.37
N ASN A 97 11.73 15.15 11.32
CA ASN A 97 13.03 14.48 11.38
C ASN A 97 13.02 13.25 12.30
N ILE A 98 11.91 12.51 12.27
CA ILE A 98 11.74 11.28 13.04
C ILE A 98 12.57 10.22 12.29
N PHE A 99 13.63 9.72 12.90
CA PHE A 99 14.57 8.74 12.32
C PHE A 99 15.51 9.20 11.18
N ILE A 100 15.18 10.23 10.38
CA ILE A 100 16.02 10.71 9.26
C ILE A 100 16.39 12.20 9.45
N ARG A 101 17.67 12.56 9.26
CA ARG A 101 18.22 13.93 9.48
C ARG A 101 18.14 14.85 8.25
N HIS A 102 17.45 14.46 7.19
CA HIS A 102 17.42 15.20 5.93
C HIS A 102 16.10 15.97 5.78
N LYS A 103 16.21 17.25 5.39
CA LYS A 103 15.05 18.14 5.24
C LYS A 103 14.22 17.72 4.03
N ALA A 104 12.91 17.64 4.21
CA ALA A 104 11.92 17.50 3.15
C ALA A 104 12.20 18.48 1.98
N SER A 105 12.24 17.96 0.77
CA SER A 105 12.52 18.69 -0.47
C SER A 105 11.21 18.94 -1.22
N ILE A 106 11.15 19.96 -2.09
CA ILE A 106 10.02 20.15 -3.03
C ILE A 106 9.81 18.91 -3.91
N MET A 107 10.84 18.09 -4.06
CA MET A 107 10.82 16.85 -4.81
C MET A 107 10.07 15.72 -4.12
N THR A 108 9.86 15.79 -2.80
CA THR A 108 8.98 14.87 -2.07
C THR A 108 7.59 14.87 -2.71
N TYR A 109 6.99 16.02 -3.01
CA TYR A 109 5.64 16.06 -3.60
C TYR A 109 5.51 15.41 -4.98
N ALA A 110 6.55 15.46 -5.82
CA ALA A 110 6.54 14.80 -7.12
C ALA A 110 6.74 13.29 -7.00
N ASP A 111 7.54 12.86 -6.02
CA ASP A 111 7.76 11.45 -5.67
C ASP A 111 6.46 10.80 -5.20
N ASN A 112 5.75 11.44 -4.27
CA ASN A 112 4.49 10.95 -3.72
C ASN A 112 3.40 10.67 -4.78
N ILE A 113 3.34 11.46 -5.87
CA ILE A 113 2.41 11.18 -6.97
C ILE A 113 2.85 9.94 -7.75
N GLY A 114 4.15 9.80 -8.01
CA GLY A 114 4.73 8.61 -8.63
C GLY A 114 4.44 7.36 -7.81
N ASP A 115 4.65 7.44 -6.50
CA ASP A 115 4.41 6.36 -5.55
C ASP A 115 2.93 5.94 -5.53
N LEU A 116 1.99 6.89 -5.47
CA LEU A 116 0.56 6.60 -5.55
C LEU A 116 0.12 5.99 -6.89
N ILE A 117 0.73 6.41 -8.00
CA ILE A 117 0.51 5.78 -9.31
C ILE A 117 1.00 4.33 -9.27
N THR A 118 2.16 4.09 -8.65
CA THR A 118 2.74 2.75 -8.55
C THR A 118 1.91 1.83 -7.63
N ASP A 119 1.40 2.34 -6.51
CA ASP A 119 0.41 1.67 -5.66
C ASP A 119 -0.85 1.29 -6.45
N PHE A 120 -1.37 2.22 -7.25
CA PHE A 120 -2.54 1.98 -8.11
C PHE A 120 -2.29 0.84 -9.10
N LEU A 121 -1.12 0.83 -9.77
CA LEU A 121 -0.77 -0.22 -10.72
C LEU A 121 -0.71 -1.59 -10.03
N GLY A 122 -0.14 -1.67 -8.83
CA GLY A 122 -0.11 -2.89 -8.03
C GLY A 122 -1.53 -3.38 -7.69
N ALA A 123 -2.39 -2.49 -7.19
CA ALA A 123 -3.78 -2.80 -6.87
C ALA A 123 -4.58 -3.24 -8.11
N LEU A 124 -4.35 -2.58 -9.26
CA LEU A 124 -4.97 -2.92 -10.54
C LEU A 124 -4.55 -4.32 -11.01
N THR A 125 -3.26 -4.66 -10.92
CA THR A 125 -2.76 -6.01 -11.22
C THR A 125 -3.43 -7.07 -10.36
N ALA A 126 -3.61 -6.83 -9.05
CA ALA A 126 -4.32 -7.74 -8.16
C ALA A 126 -5.81 -7.89 -8.53
N GLY A 127 -6.46 -6.79 -8.94
CA GLY A 127 -7.83 -6.80 -9.46
C GLY A 127 -7.98 -7.62 -10.74
N ILE A 128 -7.07 -7.43 -11.71
CA ILE A 128 -7.01 -8.20 -12.97
C ILE A 128 -6.81 -9.69 -12.65
N TYR A 129 -5.88 -10.02 -11.76
CA TYR A 129 -5.65 -11.39 -11.31
C TYR A 129 -6.92 -12.05 -10.77
N LEU A 130 -7.67 -11.36 -9.89
CA LEU A 130 -8.94 -11.88 -9.36
C LEU A 130 -10.01 -12.05 -10.44
N ALA A 131 -10.09 -11.12 -11.40
CA ALA A 131 -11.03 -11.21 -12.51
C ALA A 131 -10.75 -12.44 -13.39
N PHE A 132 -9.47 -12.72 -13.70
CA PHE A 132 -9.08 -13.91 -14.43
C PHE A 132 -9.34 -15.19 -13.65
N LYS A 133 -9.01 -15.20 -12.35
CA LYS A 133 -9.25 -16.36 -11.49
C LYS A 133 -10.74 -16.75 -11.48
N ARG A 134 -11.63 -15.76 -11.32
CA ARG A 134 -13.08 -15.98 -11.32
C ARG A 134 -13.61 -16.54 -12.64
N LYS A 135 -13.03 -16.18 -13.79
CA LYS A 135 -13.46 -16.73 -15.09
C LYS A 135 -13.10 -18.21 -15.28
N ARG A 136 -12.17 -18.75 -14.49
CA ARG A 136 -11.73 -20.15 -14.55
C ARG A 136 -12.49 -21.06 -13.57
N GLU A 137 -13.24 -20.49 -12.65
CA GLU A 137 -14.12 -21.17 -11.69
C GLU A 137 -15.55 -21.18 -12.24
#